data_AF-A0A815DY51-F1
#
_entry.id   AF-A0A815DY51-F1
#
_cell.length_a   1.000
_cell.length_b   1.000
_cell.length_c   1.000
_cell.angle_alpha   90.00
_cell.angle_beta   90.00
_cell.angle_gamma   90.00
#
_symmetry.space_group_name_H-M   'P 1'
#
loop_
_entity.id
_entity.type
_entity.pdbx_description
1 polymer ?
#
loop_
_entity_poly.entity_id
_entity_poly.type
_entity_poly.pdbx_seq_one_letter_code
_entity_poly.pdbx_strand_id
1 'polypeptide(L)'
;MSPGYSAVFHIHAATVEVQVKKLITLIDRKTGERTQEHARFIKHDQVAIAIFELTQSDQTICMEPFKRFPQLAHFMLRDEGRTVVVGKVLKIVE
;
A
#
# COMPACT_ATOMS: atom_id res chain seq x y z
N MET A 1 4.79 -4.96 -9.29
CA MET A 1 3.76 -3.91 -9.15
C MET A 1 4.26 -2.62 -9.78
N SER A 2 3.44 -1.98 -10.61
CA SER A 2 3.73 -0.69 -11.28
C SER A 2 2.68 0.36 -10.89
N PRO A 3 2.94 1.66 -11.13
CA PRO A 3 1.88 2.67 -11.11
C PRO A 3 0.74 2.27 -12.07
N GLY A 4 -0.51 2.53 -11.68
CA GLY A 4 -1.72 2.15 -12.41
C GLY A 4 -2.22 0.72 -12.13
N TYR A 5 -1.51 -0.07 -11.34
CA TYR A 5 -1.96 -1.41 -10.93
C TYR A 5 -3.16 -1.29 -9.98
N SER A 6 -4.26 -1.96 -10.32
CA SER A 6 -5.46 -2.06 -9.49
C SER A 6 -5.46 -3.35 -8.70
N ALA A 7 -5.91 -3.30 -7.45
CA ALA A 7 -6.02 -4.45 -6.58
C ALA A 7 -7.12 -4.23 -5.53
N VAL A 8 -7.52 -5.31 -4.87
CA VAL A 8 -8.47 -5.26 -3.77
C VAL A 8 -7.72 -5.03 -2.45
N PHE A 9 -8.04 -3.92 -1.78
CA PHE A 9 -7.48 -3.56 -0.49
C PHE A 9 -8.37 -4.06 0.63
N HIS A 10 -7.79 -4.91 1.46
CA HIS A 10 -8.42 -5.48 2.64
C HIS A 10 -7.82 -4.84 3.89
N ILE A 11 -8.68 -4.18 4.67
CA ILE A 11 -8.33 -3.55 5.95
C ILE A 11 -9.46 -3.80 6.94
N HIS A 12 -9.14 -4.46 8.06
CA HIS A 12 -10.13 -4.91 9.07
C HIS A 12 -11.29 -5.70 8.46
N ALA A 13 -12.47 -5.08 8.38
CA ALA A 13 -13.68 -5.63 7.80
C ALA A 13 -14.04 -4.96 6.45
N ALA A 14 -13.31 -3.94 6.04
CA ALA A 14 -13.52 -3.24 4.78
C ALA A 14 -12.74 -3.92 3.65
N THR A 15 -13.40 -4.03 2.50
CA THR A 15 -12.82 -4.53 1.27
C THR A 15 -13.18 -3.55 0.17
N VAL A 16 -12.17 -2.94 -0.45
CA VAL A 16 -12.36 -1.90 -1.46
C VAL A 16 -11.43 -2.11 -2.64
N GLU A 17 -11.72 -1.47 -3.76
CA GLU A 17 -10.82 -1.45 -4.90
C GLU A 17 -9.92 -0.21 -4.86
N VAL A 18 -8.61 -0.42 -5.01
CA VAL A 18 -7.60 0.64 -4.99
C VAL A 18 -6.68 0.54 -6.18
N GLN A 19 -6.17 1.69 -6.60
CA GLN A 19 -5.15 1.80 -7.62
C GLN A 19 -3.87 2.39 -7.05
N VAL A 20 -2.73 1.86 -7.50
CA VAL A 20 -1.41 2.43 -7.19
C VAL A 20 -1.21 3.73 -7.97
N LYS A 21 -1.35 4.88 -7.31
CA LYS A 21 -1.13 6.19 -7.92
C LYS A 21 0.34 6.43 -8.25
N LYS A 22 1.21 6.25 -7.25
CA LYS A 22 2.65 6.54 -7.39
C LYS A 22 3.49 5.66 -6.48
N LEU A 23 4.63 5.21 -7.01
CA LEU A 23 5.68 4.59 -6.23
C LEU A 23 6.71 5.65 -5.84
N ILE A 24 6.94 5.82 -4.54
CA ILE A 24 7.82 6.87 -4.02
C ILE A 24 9.26 6.39 -4.01
N THR A 25 9.54 5.30 -3.29
CA THR A 25 10.90 4.81 -3.11
C THR A 25 10.92 3.33 -2.77
N LEU A 26 12.00 2.65 -3.16
CA LEU A 26 12.34 1.32 -2.68
C LEU A 26 13.11 1.43 -1.36
N ILE A 27 12.78 0.54 -0.44
CA ILE A 27 13.42 0.42 0.87
C ILE A 27 14.10 -0.93 0.94
N ASP A 28 15.35 -0.96 1.41
CA ASP A 28 16.01 -2.21 1.75
C ASP A 28 15.44 -2.76 3.07
N ARG A 29 15.00 -4.02 3.06
CA ARG A 29 14.37 -4.65 4.23
C ARG A 29 15.33 -4.81 5.42
N LYS A 30 16.64 -4.91 5.18
CA LYS A 30 17.65 -5.15 6.20
C LYS A 30 18.19 -3.86 6.79
N THR A 31 18.47 -2.86 5.94
CA THR A 31 19.06 -1.60 6.40
C THR A 31 18.02 -0.52 6.68
N GLY A 32 16.81 -0.65 6.13
CA GLY A 32 15.76 0.37 6.22
C GLY A 32 16.08 1.63 5.43
N GLU A 33 17.16 1.63 4.65
CA GLU A 33 17.60 2.77 3.86
C GLU A 33 16.85 2.84 2.53
N ARG A 34 16.69 4.07 2.04
CA ARG A 34 16.08 4.34 0.74
C ARG A 34 17.09 4.02 -0.34
N THR A 35 16.86 2.95 -1.10
CA THR A 35 17.81 2.49 -2.12
C THR A 35 17.63 3.26 -3.43
N GLN A 36 16.38 3.50 -3.83
CA GLN A 36 16.07 4.14 -5.11
C GLN A 36 14.90 5.09 -4.95
N GLU A 37 15.15 6.37 -5.20
CA GLU A 37 14.11 7.39 -5.34
C GLU A 37 13.40 7.23 -6.70
N HIS A 38 12.08 7.32 -6.73
CA HIS A 38 11.24 7.15 -7.94
C HIS A 38 11.37 5.77 -8.61
N ALA A 39 11.12 4.71 -7.85
CA ALA A 39 11.06 3.36 -8.40
C ALA A 39 9.91 3.22 -9.43
N ARG A 40 10.22 2.78 -10.64
CA ARG A 40 9.20 2.55 -11.69
C ARG A 40 8.44 1.24 -11.51
N PHE A 41 9.04 0.28 -10.82
CA PHE A 41 8.49 -1.05 -10.62
C PHE A 41 9.02 -1.68 -9.33
N ILE A 42 8.17 -2.49 -8.69
CA ILE A 42 8.52 -3.30 -7.51
C ILE A 42 8.48 -4.78 -7.89
N LYS A 43 9.58 -5.48 -7.63
CA LYS A 43 9.71 -6.93 -7.84
C LYS A 43 9.26 -7.71 -6.61
N HIS A 44 9.18 -9.03 -6.77
CA HIS A 44 8.94 -9.95 -5.67
C HIS A 44 10.01 -9.78 -4.57
N ASP A 45 9.59 -9.85 -3.31
CA ASP A 45 10.42 -9.69 -2.09
C ASP A 45 11.05 -8.30 -1.86
N GLN A 46 10.61 -7.27 -2.59
CA GLN A 46 11.05 -5.89 -2.37
C GLN A 46 10.05 -5.10 -1.52
N VAL A 47 10.59 -4.21 -0.67
CA VAL A 47 9.80 -3.28 0.14
C VAL A 47 9.82 -1.91 -0.51
N ALA A 48 8.67 -1.24 -0.55
CA ALA A 48 8.56 0.09 -1.13
C ALA A 48 7.54 0.93 -0.37
N ILE A 49 7.65 2.25 -0.51
CA ILE A 49 6.59 3.18 -0.15
C ILE A 49 5.82 3.53 -1.42
N ALA A 50 4.51 3.30 -1.38
CA ALA A 50 3.59 3.62 -2.46
C ALA A 50 2.44 4.49 -1.94
N ILE A 51 1.90 5.31 -2.82
CA ILE A 51 0.64 6.04 -2.63
C ILE A 51 -0.44 5.25 -3.37
N PHE A 52 -1.48 4.90 -2.63
CA PHE A 52 -2.67 4.26 -3.16
C PHE A 52 -3.80 5.26 -3.18
N GLU A 53 -4.66 5.16 -4.18
CA GLU A 53 -5.86 5.96 -4.36
C GLU A 53 -7.05 5.01 -4.49
N LEU A 54 -8.17 5.36 -3.88
CA LEU A 54 -9.40 4.60 -4.04
C LEU A 54 -9.92 4.82 -5.45
N THR A 55 -10.26 3.74 -6.17
CA THR A 55 -10.79 3.85 -7.53
C THR A 55 -12.22 4.43 -7.53
N GLN A 56 -12.95 4.26 -6.43
CA GLN A 56 -14.30 4.78 -6.24
C GLN A 56 -14.30 5.92 -5.23
N SER A 57 -14.63 7.14 -5.67
CA SER A 57 -14.63 8.34 -4.84
C SER A 57 -15.72 8.37 -3.76
N ASP A 58 -16.79 7.59 -3.93
CA ASP A 58 -17.90 7.49 -2.96
C ASP A 58 -17.60 6.54 -1.79
N GLN A 59 -16.53 5.75 -1.86
CA GLN A 59 -16.14 4.88 -0.76
C GLN A 59 -15.16 5.59 0.15
N THR A 60 -15.51 5.68 1.43
CA THR A 60 -14.62 6.16 2.49
C THR A 60 -14.27 5.01 3.42
N ILE A 61 -13.04 5.02 3.91
CA ILE A 61 -12.52 3.96 4.77
C ILE A 61 -11.83 4.59 5.96
N CYS A 62 -12.21 4.13 7.15
CA CYS A 62 -11.51 4.51 8.36
C CYS A 62 -10.20 3.73 8.44
N MET A 63 -9.08 4.45 8.44
CA MET A 63 -7.75 3.90 8.65
C MET A 63 -6.98 4.80 9.59
N GLU A 64 -5.98 4.25 10.27
CA GLU A 64 -5.11 5.01 11.17
C GLU A 64 -3.63 4.77 10.82
N PRO A 65 -2.76 5.76 11.01
CA PRO A 65 -1.33 5.57 10.77
C PRO A 65 -0.75 4.64 11.83
N PHE A 66 0.24 3.83 11.44
CA PHE A 66 0.89 2.83 12.28
C PHE A 66 1.45 3.41 13.59
N LYS A 67 1.91 4.67 13.56
CA LYS A 67 2.44 5.36 14.74
C LYS A 67 1.37 5.62 15.81
N ARG A 68 0.10 5.76 15.42
CA ARG A 68 -1.01 6.06 16.34
C ARG A 68 -1.69 4.79 16.82
N PHE A 69 -2.10 3.93 15.89
CA PHE A 69 -2.74 2.65 16.19
C PHE A 69 -2.18 1.55 15.28
N PRO A 70 -1.23 0.73 15.77
CA PRO A 70 -0.60 -0.30 14.94
C PRO A 70 -1.60 -1.40 14.53
N GLN A 71 -2.59 -1.68 15.38
CA GLN A 71 -3.65 -2.66 15.08
C GLN A 71 -4.53 -2.21 13.90
N LEU A 72 -4.73 -0.89 13.75
CA LEU A 72 -5.55 -0.30 12.69
C LEU A 72 -4.78 0.07 11.41
N ALA A 73 -3.47 -0.16 11.39
CA ALA A 73 -2.63 0.26 10.27
C ALA A 73 -2.26 -0.89 9.33
N HIS A 74 -2.45 -2.15 9.72
CA HIS A 74 -2.11 -3.28 8.87
C HIS A 74 -3.16 -3.49 7.78
N PHE A 75 -2.70 -3.72 6.56
CA PHE A 75 -3.56 -4.00 5.42
C PHE A 75 -2.95 -5.09 4.53
N MET A 76 -3.81 -5.69 3.70
CA MET A 76 -3.41 -6.66 2.69
C MET A 76 -3.98 -6.23 1.34
N LEU A 77 -3.15 -6.31 0.30
CA LEU A 77 -3.60 -6.20 -1.08
C LEU A 77 -3.77 -7.59 -1.65
N ARG A 78 -4.92 -7.84 -2.26
CA ARG A 78 -5.24 -9.09 -2.93
C ARG A 78 -5.57 -8.83 -4.38
N ASP A 79 -5.12 -9.74 -5.23
CA ASP A 79 -5.42 -9.78 -6.65
C ASP A 79 -5.75 -11.21 -7.03
N GLU A 80 -6.86 -11.41 -7.74
CA GLU A 80 -7.37 -12.73 -8.15
C GLU A 80 -7.33 -13.81 -7.04
N GLY A 81 -7.64 -13.41 -5.80
CA GLY A 81 -7.66 -14.31 -4.64
C GLY A 81 -6.28 -14.61 -4.03
N ARG A 82 -5.18 -14.08 -4.57
CA ARG A 82 -3.82 -14.20 -4.02
C ARG A 82 -3.44 -12.92 -3.27
N THR A 83 -2.71 -13.06 -2.17
CA THR A 83 -2.18 -11.90 -1.44
C THR A 83 -0.91 -11.43 -2.14
N VAL A 84 -0.94 -10.22 -2.69
CA VAL A 84 0.18 -9.64 -3.45
C VAL A 84 1.09 -8.84 -2.54
N VAL A 85 0.51 -8.11 -1.59
CA VAL A 85 1.25 -7.24 -0.66
C VAL A 85 0.65 -7.34 0.72
N VAL A 86 1.52 -7.34 1.74
CA VAL A 86 1.15 -7.07 3.12
C VAL A 86 1.89 -5.80 3.53
N GLY A 87 1.15 -4.84 4.09
CA GLY A 87 1.68 -3.51 4.34
C GLY A 87 1.15 -2.89 5.62
N LYS A 88 1.68 -1.70 5.92
CA LYS A 88 1.22 -0.86 7.02
C LYS A 88 1.03 0.57 6.55
N VAL A 89 -0.02 1.23 7.03
CA VAL A 89 -0.33 2.63 6.73
C VAL A 89 0.68 3.52 7.43
N LEU A 90 1.39 4.36 6.67
CA LEU A 90 2.36 5.32 7.22
C LEU A 90 1.73 6.70 7.40
N LYS A 91 0.99 7.15 6.40
CA LYS A 91 0.36 8.47 6.34
C LYS A 91 -0.95 8.35 5.58
N ILE A 92 -1.94 9.09 6.05
CA ILE A 92 -3.23 9.27 5.39
C ILE A 92 -3.18 10.65 4.72
N VAL A 93 -3.62 10.70 3.48
CA VAL A 93 -3.73 11.93 2.70
C VAL A 93 -5.20 12.03 2.30
N GLU A 94 -5.80 13.18 2.58
CA GLU A 94 -7.18 13.52 2.22
C GLU A 94 -7.24 14.05 0.79
#